data_AF-A0A356U2Q1-F1
#
_entry.id   AF-A0A356U2Q1-F1
#
_cell.length_a   1.000
_cell.length_b   1.000
_cell.length_c   1.000
_cell.angle_alpha   90.00
_cell.angle_beta   90.00
_cell.angle_gamma   90.00
#
_symmetry.space_group_name_H-M   'P 1'
#
loop_
_entity.id
_entity.type
_entity.pdbx_description
1 polymer ?
#
loop_
_entity_poly.entity_id
_entity_poly.type
_entity_poly.pdbx_seq_one_letter_code
_entity_poly.pdbx_strand_id
1 'polypeptide(L)'
;MRVDSCITGQSDCEPIITPTKICMAYPVRLQKGLITETRMAEQPEEQQAYTQWIYRHYGQPQIQEACLGLQEDHRLMVPILLHAAWMSGHRSLRVKKDALTMAEEQIKDFVMPLRLLRQNLRQHDNHPTKSMMRARLKKTEIAMEIDVMWGLAEATGADVTGLGHEDLVLAHLVHMGCDKDDVEATLRLIGALS
;
A
#
# COMPACT_ATOMS: atom_id res chain seq x y z
N MET A 1 45.66 -32.87 36.31
CA MET A 1 46.25 -31.58 35.94
C MET A 1 45.14 -30.74 35.33
N ARG A 2 44.60 -29.80 36.11
CA ARG A 2 43.66 -28.77 35.63
C ARG A 2 44.46 -27.74 34.83
N VAL A 3 43.93 -27.32 33.69
CA VAL A 3 44.08 -25.94 33.23
C VAL A 3 42.76 -25.57 32.55
N ASP A 4 42.09 -24.58 33.12
CA ASP A 4 40.91 -23.92 32.60
C ASP A 4 41.29 -23.00 31.42
N SER A 5 40.43 -22.93 30.39
CA SER A 5 40.27 -21.70 29.61
C SER A 5 38.84 -21.61 29.08
N CYS A 6 38.06 -20.73 29.69
CA CYS A 6 36.84 -20.16 29.11
C CYS A 6 37.17 -19.42 27.80
N ILE A 7 36.24 -19.42 26.85
CA ILE A 7 35.60 -18.22 26.26
C ILE A 7 34.77 -18.65 25.02
N THR A 8 33.45 -18.67 25.24
CA THR A 8 32.34 -18.33 24.33
C THR A 8 32.38 -18.80 22.87
N GLY A 9 31.75 -19.96 22.60
CA GLY A 9 31.19 -20.29 21.30
C GLY A 9 29.73 -19.84 21.23
N GLN A 10 29.51 -18.58 20.89
CA GLN A 10 28.19 -17.99 20.70
C GLN A 10 27.63 -18.54 19.37
N SER A 11 26.49 -19.23 19.43
CA SER A 11 25.74 -19.64 18.25
C SER A 11 25.28 -18.38 17.52
N ASP A 12 25.66 -18.23 16.25
CA ASP A 12 25.17 -17.18 15.37
C ASP A 12 23.69 -17.44 15.04
N CYS A 13 22.82 -17.10 16.00
CA CYS A 13 21.43 -16.79 15.74
C CYS A 13 21.41 -15.43 15.04
N GLU A 14 20.91 -15.41 13.80
CA GLU A 14 20.61 -14.17 13.08
C GLU A 14 19.82 -13.22 13.99
N PRO A 15 20.12 -11.91 13.98
CA PRO A 15 19.49 -10.98 14.89
C PRO A 15 18.01 -10.84 14.53
N ILE A 16 17.16 -11.29 15.45
CA ILE A 16 15.73 -10.98 15.53
C ILE A 16 15.59 -9.47 15.40
N ILE A 17 15.05 -9.02 14.26
CA ILE A 17 14.76 -7.61 13.99
C ILE A 17 13.63 -7.20 14.95
N THR A 18 13.96 -6.39 15.95
CA THR A 18 12.98 -5.88 16.90
C THR A 18 12.09 -4.80 16.26
N PRO A 19 10.81 -4.66 16.70
CA PRO A 19 9.81 -3.81 16.05
C PRO A 19 10.20 -2.32 15.97
N THR A 20 11.13 -1.87 16.83
CA THR A 20 11.59 -0.48 16.90
C THR A 20 12.52 -0.08 15.75
N LYS A 21 13.05 -1.03 14.96
CA LYS A 21 13.91 -0.72 13.79
C LYS A 21 13.17 -0.68 12.46
N ILE A 22 11.92 -1.10 12.39
CA ILE A 22 11.12 -1.09 11.16
C ILE A 22 10.61 0.33 10.86
N CYS A 23 10.37 1.17 11.88
CA CYS A 23 10.04 2.60 11.70
C CYS A 23 11.18 3.47 11.15
N MET A 24 12.41 2.93 11.03
CA MET A 24 13.58 3.66 10.49
C MET A 24 14.13 3.04 9.20
N ALA A 25 13.51 1.96 8.71
CA ALA A 25 13.88 1.30 7.45
C ALA A 25 12.98 1.71 6.25
N TYR A 26 11.97 2.54 6.49
CA TYR A 26 11.43 3.43 5.47
C TYR A 26 11.98 4.83 5.72
N PRO A 27 13.19 5.15 5.22
CA PRO A 27 13.55 6.54 5.18
C PRO A 27 12.51 7.25 4.32
N VAL A 28 12.00 8.35 4.86
CA VAL A 28 11.63 9.55 4.12
C VAL A 28 12.84 9.96 3.25
N ARG A 29 13.07 9.14 2.23
CA ARG A 29 13.87 9.30 1.02
C ARG A 29 13.00 8.79 -0.13
N LEU A 30 11.77 9.32 -0.18
CA LEU A 30 11.34 9.94 -1.42
C LEU A 30 12.53 10.79 -1.87
N GLN A 31 13.28 10.31 -2.86
CA GLN A 31 14.45 11.02 -3.37
C GLN A 31 14.02 12.46 -3.61
N LYS A 32 14.74 13.39 -2.97
CA LYS A 32 14.78 14.85 -3.15
C LYS A 32 14.97 15.27 -4.62
N GLY A 33 14.14 14.76 -5.53
CA GLY A 33 14.40 14.85 -6.96
C GLY A 33 13.38 14.21 -7.88
N LEU A 34 12.29 13.57 -7.41
CA LEU A 34 11.22 13.15 -8.35
C LEU A 34 9.77 13.21 -7.84
N ILE A 35 9.54 13.59 -6.58
CA ILE A 35 8.27 14.15 -6.12
C ILE A 35 8.67 15.36 -5.29
N THR A 36 8.46 16.54 -5.86
CA THR A 36 8.94 17.82 -5.36
C THR A 36 8.53 18.05 -3.90
N GLU A 37 9.50 18.38 -3.04
CA GLU A 37 9.30 18.98 -1.71
C GLU A 37 8.35 20.21 -1.77
N THR A 38 8.15 20.78 -2.96
CA THR A 38 7.20 21.85 -3.27
C THR A 38 5.72 21.47 -3.11
N ARG A 39 5.33 20.19 -3.27
CA ARG A 39 3.90 19.84 -3.39
C ARG A 39 3.18 19.58 -2.07
N MET A 40 3.92 19.38 -0.96
CA MET A 40 3.33 19.17 0.38
C MET A 40 3.01 20.45 1.14
N ALA A 41 3.63 21.58 0.77
CA ALA A 41 3.51 22.85 1.51
C ALA A 41 2.21 23.63 1.19
N GLU A 42 1.48 23.24 0.15
CA GLU A 42 0.27 23.93 -0.34
C GLU A 42 -0.96 22.99 -0.41
N GLN A 43 -0.94 21.85 0.28
CA GLN A 43 -2.07 20.92 0.23
C GLN A 43 -3.20 21.39 1.16
N PRO A 44 -4.46 21.32 0.73
CA PRO A 44 -5.62 21.46 1.61
C PRO A 44 -5.50 20.53 2.83
N GLU A 45 -5.95 21.01 3.99
CA GLU A 45 -5.85 20.29 5.28
C GLU A 45 -6.41 18.85 5.21
N GLU A 46 -7.46 18.64 4.43
CA GLU A 46 -8.08 17.34 4.20
C GLU A 46 -7.17 16.37 3.42
N GLN A 47 -6.41 16.86 2.44
CA GLN A 47 -5.44 16.06 1.69
C GLN A 47 -4.25 15.64 2.57
N GLN A 48 -3.85 16.52 3.49
CA GLN A 48 -2.82 16.21 4.47
C GLN A 48 -3.30 15.16 5.48
N ALA A 49 -4.53 15.30 5.98
CA ALA A 49 -5.16 14.33 6.88
C ALA A 49 -5.30 12.94 6.22
N TYR A 50 -5.73 12.90 4.95
CA TYR A 50 -5.78 11.67 4.15
C TYR A 50 -4.41 10.98 4.09
N THR A 51 -3.38 11.72 3.68
CA THR A 51 -2.03 11.18 3.52
C THR A 51 -1.44 10.66 4.83
N GLN A 52 -1.60 11.42 5.92
CA GLN A 52 -1.17 10.99 7.24
C GLN A 52 -1.89 9.72 7.71
N TRP A 53 -3.20 9.62 7.43
CA TRP A 53 -3.98 8.44 7.76
C TRP A 53 -3.48 7.21 7.00
N ILE A 54 -3.27 7.33 5.68
CA ILE A 54 -2.79 6.23 4.83
C ILE A 54 -1.44 5.73 5.32
N TYR A 55 -0.47 6.63 5.54
CA TYR A 55 0.85 6.23 6.03
C TYR A 55 0.81 5.60 7.42
N ARG A 56 -0.04 6.10 8.32
CA ARG A 56 -0.18 5.54 9.67
C ARG A 56 -0.81 4.16 9.67
N HIS A 57 -1.80 3.91 8.82
CA HIS A 57 -2.51 2.62 8.79
C HIS A 57 -1.74 1.59 7.96
N TYR A 58 -1.34 1.94 6.74
CA TYR A 58 -0.57 1.02 5.90
C TYR A 58 0.83 0.73 6.44
N GLY A 59 1.38 1.62 7.27
CA GLY A 59 2.65 1.38 7.98
C GLY A 59 2.57 0.31 9.09
N GLN A 60 1.37 -0.20 9.42
CA GLN A 60 1.22 -1.27 10.42
C GLN A 60 1.48 -2.64 9.77
N PRO A 61 2.35 -3.50 10.34
CA PRO A 61 2.72 -4.79 9.74
C PRO A 61 1.50 -5.66 9.38
N GLN A 62 0.53 -5.77 10.29
CA GLN A 62 -0.65 -6.61 10.05
C GLN A 62 -1.52 -6.11 8.88
N ILE A 63 -1.62 -4.79 8.70
CA ILE A 63 -2.38 -4.20 7.59
C ILE A 63 -1.60 -4.40 6.28
N GLN A 64 -0.29 -4.17 6.31
CA GLN A 64 0.56 -4.37 5.16
C GLN A 64 0.52 -5.83 4.69
N GLU A 65 0.62 -6.79 5.62
CA GLU A 65 0.55 -8.23 5.34
C GLU A 65 -0.80 -8.63 4.75
N ALA A 66 -1.91 -8.16 5.32
CA ALA A 66 -3.24 -8.46 4.78
C ALA A 66 -3.46 -7.88 3.38
N CYS A 67 -3.06 -6.61 3.16
CA CYS A 67 -3.12 -5.99 1.84
C CYS A 67 -2.24 -6.72 0.83
N LEU A 68 -1.05 -7.18 1.22
CA LEU A 68 -0.17 -7.96 0.36
C LEU A 68 -0.77 -9.33 0.04
N GLY A 69 -1.34 -10.04 1.02
CA GLY A 69 -2.03 -11.32 0.81
C GLY A 69 -3.16 -11.17 -0.21
N LEU A 70 -4.07 -10.23 0.01
CA LEU A 70 -5.14 -9.94 -0.95
C LEU A 70 -4.61 -9.55 -2.34
N GLN A 71 -3.53 -8.78 -2.39
CA GLN A 71 -2.93 -8.37 -3.65
C GLN A 71 -2.30 -9.56 -4.40
N GLU A 72 -1.73 -10.53 -3.69
CA GLU A 72 -1.13 -11.71 -4.29
C GLU A 72 -2.18 -12.73 -4.71
N ASP A 73 -3.15 -13.01 -3.86
CA ASP A 73 -4.16 -14.05 -4.07
C ASP A 73 -5.25 -13.62 -5.06
N HIS A 74 -5.66 -12.35 -4.97
CA HIS A 74 -6.79 -11.83 -5.74
C HIS A 74 -6.44 -10.68 -6.67
N ARG A 75 -5.15 -10.33 -6.81
CA ARG A 75 -4.67 -9.17 -7.60
C ARG A 75 -5.22 -7.83 -7.12
N LEU A 76 -5.68 -7.80 -5.87
CA LEU A 76 -6.44 -6.70 -5.28
C LEU A 76 -5.79 -5.32 -5.50
N MET A 77 -6.63 -4.30 -5.65
CA MET A 77 -6.20 -2.93 -5.88
C MET A 77 -6.16 -2.18 -4.55
N VAL A 78 -5.08 -2.43 -3.82
CA VAL A 78 -4.79 -1.84 -2.50
C VAL A 78 -5.08 -0.33 -2.42
N PRO A 79 -4.77 0.51 -3.43
CA PRO A 79 -5.13 1.93 -3.43
C PRO A 79 -6.62 2.22 -3.20
N ILE A 80 -7.51 1.48 -3.89
CA ILE A 80 -8.96 1.67 -3.80
C ILE A 80 -9.46 1.19 -2.43
N LEU A 81 -8.92 0.06 -1.95
CA LEU A 81 -9.26 -0.48 -0.64
C LEU A 81 -8.89 0.49 0.49
N LEU A 82 -7.68 1.01 0.47
CA LEU A 82 -7.21 1.98 1.47
C LEU A 82 -8.02 3.29 1.42
N HIS A 83 -8.40 3.73 0.23
CA HIS A 83 -9.25 4.91 0.07
C HIS A 83 -10.66 4.68 0.64
N ALA A 84 -11.28 3.54 0.32
CA ALA A 84 -12.58 3.15 0.87
C ALA A 84 -12.53 3.04 2.40
N ALA A 85 -11.43 2.48 2.93
CA ALA A 85 -11.21 2.38 4.36
C ALA A 85 -11.11 3.75 5.05
N TRP A 86 -10.40 4.70 4.45
CA TRP A 86 -10.37 6.08 4.97
C TRP A 86 -11.76 6.74 4.94
N MET A 87 -12.52 6.56 3.86
CA MET A 87 -13.87 7.10 3.74
C MET A 87 -14.87 6.49 4.73
N SER A 88 -14.64 5.27 5.22
CA SER A 88 -15.51 4.66 6.24
C SER A 88 -15.55 5.46 7.55
N GLY A 89 -14.43 6.13 7.90
CA GLY A 89 -14.34 7.06 9.03
C GLY A 89 -14.97 8.43 8.77
N HIS A 90 -15.35 8.69 7.51
CA HIS A 90 -15.87 9.96 7.02
C HIS A 90 -17.13 9.72 6.16
N ARG A 91 -18.15 9.08 6.75
CA ARG A 91 -19.34 8.57 6.02
C ARG A 91 -20.12 9.62 5.22
N SER A 92 -19.92 10.92 5.46
CA SER A 92 -20.50 12.00 4.65
C SER A 92 -19.81 12.19 3.30
N LEU A 93 -18.56 11.76 3.15
CA LEU A 93 -17.79 11.92 1.93
C LEU A 93 -18.31 11.03 0.80
N ARG A 94 -18.21 11.54 -0.41
CA ARG A 94 -18.49 10.82 -1.65
C ARG A 94 -17.37 11.04 -2.64
N VAL A 95 -17.10 10.03 -3.46
CA VAL A 95 -16.14 10.11 -4.58
C VAL A 95 -16.89 10.14 -5.91
N LYS A 96 -16.43 10.96 -6.85
CA LYS A 96 -17.02 10.99 -8.21
C LYS A 96 -16.89 9.61 -8.85
N LYS A 97 -17.98 9.11 -9.46
CA LYS A 97 -17.99 7.81 -10.14
C LYS A 97 -16.92 7.69 -11.22
N ASP A 98 -16.73 8.75 -12.01
CA ASP A 98 -15.73 8.76 -13.09
C ASP A 98 -14.29 8.64 -12.55
N ALA A 99 -14.03 9.15 -11.33
CA ALA A 99 -12.72 9.01 -10.70
C ALA A 99 -12.44 7.55 -10.28
N LEU A 100 -13.46 6.81 -9.84
CA LEU A 100 -13.32 5.37 -9.61
C LEU A 100 -13.02 4.64 -10.92
N THR A 101 -13.76 4.92 -11.99
CA THR A 101 -13.51 4.32 -13.32
C THR A 101 -12.07 4.61 -13.79
N MET A 102 -11.62 5.85 -13.68
CA MET A 102 -10.25 6.24 -14.05
C MET A 102 -9.20 5.53 -13.19
N ALA A 103 -9.43 5.41 -11.88
CA ALA A 103 -8.54 4.67 -10.99
C ALA A 103 -8.46 3.19 -11.38
N GLU A 104 -9.60 2.57 -11.70
CA GLU A 104 -9.67 1.19 -12.15
C GLU A 104 -8.88 0.96 -13.44
N GLU A 105 -9.06 1.83 -14.43
CA GLU A 105 -8.32 1.82 -15.70
C GLU A 105 -6.81 2.01 -15.47
N GLN A 106 -6.41 2.99 -14.67
CA GLN A 106 -4.99 3.25 -14.38
C GLN A 106 -4.30 2.05 -13.72
N ILE A 107 -4.98 1.41 -12.76
CA ILE A 107 -4.43 0.24 -12.10
C ILE A 107 -4.31 -0.93 -13.08
N LYS A 108 -5.35 -1.16 -13.88
CA LYS A 108 -5.37 -2.23 -14.87
C LYS A 108 -4.31 -2.05 -15.96
N ASP A 109 -4.14 -0.83 -16.45
CA ASP A 109 -3.30 -0.53 -17.62
C ASP A 109 -1.83 -0.29 -17.25
N PHE A 110 -1.55 0.17 -16.03
CA PHE A 110 -0.19 0.51 -15.61
C PHE A 110 0.30 -0.30 -14.41
N VAL A 111 -0.46 -0.34 -13.30
CA VAL A 111 0.00 -0.98 -12.05
C VAL A 111 0.09 -2.50 -12.19
N MET A 112 -0.94 -3.14 -12.74
CA MET A 112 -0.96 -4.61 -12.89
C MET A 112 0.15 -5.11 -13.83
N PRO A 113 0.40 -4.52 -15.01
CA PRO A 113 1.54 -4.91 -15.85
C PRO A 113 2.90 -4.75 -15.16
N LEU A 114 3.12 -3.65 -14.45
CA LEU A 114 4.37 -3.43 -13.70
C LEU A 114 4.56 -4.49 -12.61
N ARG A 115 3.47 -4.83 -11.91
CA ARG A 115 3.47 -5.86 -10.87
C ARG A 115 3.77 -7.24 -11.43
N LEU A 116 3.16 -7.60 -12.56
CA LEU A 116 3.42 -8.87 -13.26
C LEU A 116 4.86 -8.96 -13.75
N LEU A 117 5.37 -7.90 -14.39
CA LEU A 117 6.78 -7.82 -14.82
C LEU A 117 7.71 -7.98 -13.62
N ARG A 118 7.42 -7.29 -12.51
CA ARG A 118 8.17 -7.43 -11.28
C ARG A 118 8.12 -8.87 -10.83
N GLN A 119 6.96 -9.49 -10.63
CA GLN A 119 6.79 -10.88 -10.18
C GLN A 119 7.54 -11.89 -11.07
N ASN A 120 7.48 -11.76 -12.39
CA ASN A 120 8.18 -12.63 -13.33
C ASN A 120 9.71 -12.59 -13.14
N LEU A 121 10.27 -11.42 -12.80
CA LEU A 121 11.69 -11.32 -12.47
C LEU A 121 12.06 -12.09 -11.18
N ARG A 122 11.11 -12.58 -10.35
CA ARG A 122 11.37 -13.27 -9.06
C ARG A 122 11.84 -14.68 -9.33
N GLN A 123 11.26 -15.26 -10.37
CA GLN A 123 11.33 -16.68 -10.68
C GLN A 123 12.67 -17.05 -11.33
N HIS A 124 13.55 -16.07 -11.58
CA HIS A 124 14.78 -16.28 -12.35
C HIS A 124 16.00 -15.66 -11.66
N ASP A 125 16.73 -16.42 -10.84
CA ASP A 125 18.08 -16.19 -10.28
C ASP A 125 18.46 -14.79 -9.73
N ASN A 126 19.27 -14.79 -8.67
CA ASN A 126 19.78 -13.61 -7.94
C ASN A 126 20.81 -12.76 -8.72
N HIS A 127 20.63 -12.58 -10.03
CA HIS A 127 21.51 -11.76 -10.86
C HIS A 127 21.38 -10.27 -10.48
N PRO A 128 22.49 -9.54 -10.20
CA PRO A 128 22.46 -8.15 -9.74
C PRO A 128 21.60 -7.21 -10.60
N THR A 129 21.69 -7.33 -11.92
CA THR A 129 20.87 -6.55 -12.86
C THR A 129 19.37 -6.79 -12.68
N LYS A 130 18.94 -8.04 -12.43
CA LYS A 130 17.52 -8.36 -12.19
C LYS A 130 17.04 -7.77 -10.88
N SER A 131 17.86 -7.84 -9.83
CA SER A 131 17.56 -7.19 -8.54
C SER A 131 17.39 -5.68 -8.69
N MET A 132 18.27 -5.02 -9.45
CA MET A 132 18.15 -3.60 -9.76
C MET A 132 16.87 -3.28 -10.57
N MET A 133 16.55 -4.07 -11.59
CA MET A 133 15.33 -3.90 -12.39
C MET A 133 14.07 -4.09 -11.53
N ARG A 134 14.04 -5.09 -10.65
CA ARG A 134 12.96 -5.32 -9.70
C ARG A 134 12.74 -4.14 -8.76
N ALA A 135 13.81 -3.59 -8.21
CA ALA A 135 13.74 -2.42 -7.35
C ALA A 135 13.16 -1.21 -8.09
N ARG A 136 13.59 -0.99 -9.35
CA ARG A 136 13.05 0.08 -10.21
C ARG A 136 11.57 -0.12 -10.51
N LEU A 137 11.16 -1.33 -10.90
CA LEU A 137 9.75 -1.65 -11.15
C LEU A 137 8.90 -1.48 -9.90
N LYS A 138 9.37 -1.93 -8.72
CA LYS A 138 8.62 -1.72 -7.48
C LYS A 138 8.44 -0.24 -7.16
N LYS A 139 9.49 0.56 -7.37
CA LYS A 139 9.42 2.01 -7.16
C LYS A 139 8.41 2.67 -8.10
N THR A 140 8.40 2.29 -9.38
CA THR A 140 7.43 2.83 -10.35
C THR A 140 6.01 2.36 -10.05
N GLU A 141 5.81 1.09 -9.68
CA GLU A 141 4.52 0.54 -9.24
C GLU A 141 3.95 1.35 -8.07
N ILE A 142 4.74 1.56 -7.01
CA ILE A 142 4.32 2.34 -5.84
C ILE A 142 3.99 3.79 -6.22
N ALA A 143 4.78 4.42 -7.08
CA ALA A 143 4.53 5.79 -7.50
C ALA A 143 3.17 5.93 -8.22
N MET A 144 2.84 4.96 -9.09
CA MET A 144 1.54 4.93 -9.78
C MET A 144 0.39 4.63 -8.81
N GLU A 145 0.57 3.72 -7.85
CA GLU A 145 -0.43 3.47 -6.79
C GLU A 145 -0.72 4.73 -5.96
N ILE A 146 0.31 5.52 -5.68
CA ILE A 146 0.17 6.82 -5.00
C ILE A 146 -0.62 7.80 -5.87
N ASP A 147 -0.30 7.94 -7.16
CA ASP A 147 -1.01 8.83 -8.08
C ASP A 147 -2.50 8.47 -8.18
N VAL A 148 -2.84 7.18 -8.20
CA VAL A 148 -4.24 6.70 -8.14
C VAL A 148 -4.92 7.14 -6.85
N MET A 149 -4.27 6.97 -5.69
CA MET A 149 -4.83 7.42 -4.42
C MET A 149 -5.06 8.93 -4.38
N TRP A 150 -4.19 9.72 -5.00
CA TRP A 150 -4.36 11.17 -5.11
C TRP A 150 -5.55 11.54 -5.99
N GLY A 151 -5.70 10.90 -7.16
CA GLY A 151 -6.84 11.15 -8.04
C GLY A 151 -8.17 10.85 -7.35
N LEU A 152 -8.23 9.77 -6.56
CA LEU A 152 -9.41 9.46 -5.74
C LEU A 152 -9.66 10.51 -4.65
N ALA A 153 -8.61 10.92 -3.93
CA ALA A 153 -8.73 11.93 -2.88
C ALA A 153 -9.18 13.30 -3.42
N GLU A 154 -8.62 13.75 -4.56
CA GLU A 154 -9.01 15.00 -5.23
C GLU A 154 -10.47 14.97 -5.72
N ALA A 155 -10.99 13.79 -6.05
CA ALA A 155 -12.36 13.60 -6.49
C ALA A 155 -13.35 13.34 -5.35
N THR A 156 -12.89 13.40 -4.09
CA THR A 156 -13.69 13.10 -2.91
C THR A 156 -14.04 14.37 -2.14
N GLY A 157 -15.30 14.51 -1.74
CA GLY A 157 -15.78 15.65 -0.98
C GLY A 157 -17.17 15.42 -0.38
N ALA A 158 -17.58 16.26 0.57
CA ALA A 158 -18.90 16.18 1.21
C ALA A 158 -20.03 16.75 0.32
N ASP A 159 -19.69 17.65 -0.59
CA ASP A 159 -20.59 18.27 -1.58
C ASP A 159 -20.65 17.48 -2.90
N VAL A 160 -19.81 16.45 -3.04
CA VAL A 160 -19.78 15.57 -4.21
C VAL A 160 -21.03 14.69 -4.22
N THR A 161 -21.71 14.66 -5.37
CA THR A 161 -22.69 13.60 -5.66
C THR A 161 -21.92 12.43 -6.27
N GLY A 162 -21.98 11.27 -5.61
CA GLY A 162 -21.11 10.15 -6.00
C GLY A 162 -21.27 8.91 -5.13
N LEU A 163 -20.22 8.11 -5.12
CA LEU A 163 -20.14 6.81 -4.46
C LEU A 163 -19.68 6.97 -3.01
N GLY A 164 -20.28 6.21 -2.10
CA GLY A 164 -19.81 6.08 -0.73
C GLY A 164 -18.73 4.99 -0.58
N HIS A 165 -18.22 4.83 0.64
CA HIS A 165 -17.25 3.78 0.95
C HIS A 165 -17.78 2.35 0.67
N GLU A 166 -19.06 2.08 0.93
CA GLU A 166 -19.68 0.77 0.67
C GLU A 166 -19.72 0.47 -0.84
N ASP A 167 -19.99 1.47 -1.67
CA ASP A 167 -19.98 1.33 -3.13
C ASP A 167 -18.58 1.02 -3.64
N LEU A 168 -17.55 1.68 -3.09
CA LEU A 168 -16.15 1.41 -3.42
C LEU A 168 -15.76 -0.03 -3.06
N VAL A 169 -16.13 -0.49 -1.87
CA VAL A 169 -15.90 -1.88 -1.43
C VAL A 169 -16.61 -2.86 -2.37
N LEU A 170 -17.87 -2.60 -2.71
CA LEU A 170 -18.66 -3.47 -3.57
C LEU A 170 -18.12 -3.52 -5.00
N ALA A 171 -17.77 -2.37 -5.59
CA ALA A 171 -17.12 -2.30 -6.89
C ALA A 171 -15.84 -3.13 -6.89
N HIS A 172 -15.08 -3.04 -5.80
CA HIS A 172 -13.84 -3.78 -5.63
C HIS A 172 -14.04 -5.30 -5.56
N LEU A 173 -15.05 -5.74 -4.82
CA LEU A 173 -15.44 -7.15 -4.70
C LEU A 173 -15.88 -7.74 -6.04
N VAL A 174 -16.76 -7.04 -6.76
CA VAL A 174 -17.34 -7.50 -8.03
C VAL A 174 -16.28 -7.59 -9.13
N HIS A 175 -15.37 -6.60 -9.21
CA HIS A 175 -14.36 -6.56 -10.26
C HIS A 175 -13.33 -7.69 -10.15
N MET A 176 -13.04 -8.14 -8.92
CA MET A 176 -11.90 -9.01 -8.64
C MET A 176 -12.27 -10.47 -8.44
N GLY A 177 -13.57 -10.79 -8.36
CA GLY A 177 -14.02 -12.15 -8.06
C GLY A 177 -13.49 -12.67 -6.72
N CYS A 178 -13.16 -11.77 -5.80
CA CYS A 178 -12.74 -12.13 -4.45
C CYS A 178 -13.89 -12.80 -3.70
N ASP A 179 -13.55 -13.71 -2.79
CA ASP A 179 -14.50 -14.08 -1.76
C ASP A 179 -14.83 -12.83 -0.93
N LYS A 180 -16.13 -12.62 -0.69
CA LYS A 180 -16.62 -11.49 0.10
C LYS A 180 -16.02 -11.53 1.50
N ASP A 181 -15.79 -12.72 2.04
CA ASP A 181 -15.34 -12.92 3.41
C ASP A 181 -13.88 -12.45 3.62
N ASP A 182 -12.99 -12.68 2.65
CA ASP A 182 -11.57 -12.27 2.73
C ASP A 182 -11.40 -10.75 2.68
N VAL A 183 -12.21 -10.09 1.85
CA VAL A 183 -12.22 -8.62 1.74
C VAL A 183 -12.88 -8.00 2.96
N GLU A 184 -13.99 -8.56 3.45
CA GLU A 184 -14.60 -8.10 4.70
C GLU A 184 -13.65 -8.25 5.89
N ALA A 185 -12.93 -9.37 6.01
CA ALA A 185 -11.94 -9.59 7.05
C ALA A 185 -10.82 -8.54 7.01
N THR A 186 -10.32 -8.23 5.81
CA THR A 186 -9.27 -7.22 5.64
C THR A 186 -9.81 -5.81 5.90
N LEU A 187 -11.03 -5.50 5.48
CA LEU A 187 -11.67 -4.23 5.80
C LEU A 187 -11.89 -4.07 7.31
N ARG A 188 -12.32 -5.11 8.03
CA ARG A 188 -12.40 -5.09 9.51
C ARG A 188 -11.02 -4.84 10.12
N LEU A 189 -9.98 -5.48 9.59
CA LEU A 189 -8.60 -5.32 10.07
C LEU A 189 -8.06 -3.89 9.86
N ILE A 190 -8.39 -3.27 8.73
CA ILE A 190 -8.01 -1.87 8.41
C ILE A 190 -8.88 -0.87 9.21
N GLY A 191 -9.97 -1.33 9.84
CA GLY A 191 -10.92 -0.49 10.58
C GLY A 191 -12.03 0.12 9.71
N ALA A 192 -12.22 -0.43 8.51
CA ALA A 192 -13.18 0.03 7.51
C ALA A 192 -14.59 -0.55 7.67
N LEU A 193 -14.71 -1.67 8.39
CA LEU A 193 -15.99 -2.26 8.77
C LEU A 193 -16.01 -2.39 10.30
N SER A 194 -17.00 -1.74 10.92
CA SER A 194 -17.32 -1.84 12.35
C SER A 194 -18.42 -2.86 12.57
#